data_AF-A0A3A5J9A9-F1
#
_entry.id   AF-A0A3A5J9A9-F1
#
_cell.length_a   1.000
_cell.length_b   1.000
_cell.length_c   1.000
_cell.angle_alpha   90.00
_cell.angle_beta   90.00
_cell.angle_gamma   90.00
#
_symmetry.space_group_name_H-M   'P 1'
#
loop_
_entity.id
_entity.type
_entity.pdbx_description
1 polymer ?
#
loop_
_entity_poly.entity_id
_entity_poly.type
_entity_poly.pdbx_seq_one_letter_code
_entity_poly.pdbx_strand_id
1 'polypeptide(L)'
;MRYTYTVNDGIVLQQVPQYLQDTVANIIGALPAIVAAIVILVIGLVVGRVLGGVVERVVRRVNPGQYVQGTPLARRDVDGDIAQALGDLVKYIVYFLALLLALDQVNLPIPGDVLSDITTAGLRVVVAAAILVAGFAVGRFVGSVVTGIVDGFGFDSYLRGTPLATVTSSIGGVGRAVGVVVELLVYYFAVVAAVDALEFPALARPLSAFVGQLPFIVAGLLVLVVGIYLADVIGDFVAGIDRSRATDIVGLVVQLFVYYVVIVFALDTAGFDTTVLLTLFNTVVIAFFGALGIALALAVGIGVGWGSKDYVAENIDDWVRRARGSAADLAEEDSGSDEGFDSPPSD
;
A
#
# COMPACT_ATOMS: atom_id res chain seq x y z
N MET A 1 71.87 53.00 -66.88
CA MET A 1 71.86 53.61 -65.52
C MET A 1 70.66 54.53 -65.39
N ARG A 2 69.71 54.15 -64.53
CA ARG A 2 68.94 55.04 -63.63
C ARG A 2 67.97 54.14 -62.85
N TYR A 3 68.38 53.79 -61.63
CA TYR A 3 67.49 53.23 -60.63
C TYR A 3 66.83 54.41 -59.93
N THR A 4 65.50 54.45 -59.92
CA THR A 4 64.73 55.42 -59.14
C THR A 4 64.03 54.63 -58.05
N TYR A 5 64.48 54.82 -56.80
CA TYR A 5 63.84 54.27 -55.62
C TYR A 5 62.70 55.22 -55.23
N THR A 6 61.47 54.73 -55.15
CA THR A 6 60.39 55.37 -54.42
C THR A 6 60.25 54.68 -53.08
N VAL A 7 60.85 55.28 -52.05
CA VAL A 7 60.53 54.98 -50.64
C VAL A 7 59.17 55.57 -50.38
N ASN A 8 58.16 54.71 -50.25
CA ASN A 8 56.82 55.12 -49.86
C ASN A 8 56.77 55.07 -48.33
N ASP A 9 56.89 56.24 -47.71
CA ASP A 9 56.70 56.46 -46.27
C ASP A 9 55.23 56.22 -45.91
N GLY A 10 54.87 54.95 -45.75
CA GLY A 10 53.65 54.53 -45.09
C GLY A 10 54.00 53.98 -43.72
N ILE A 11 53.56 54.64 -42.65
CA ILE A 11 53.49 54.02 -41.32
C ILE A 11 52.69 52.73 -41.50
N VAL A 12 53.38 51.59 -41.48
CA VAL A 12 52.72 50.28 -41.50
C VAL A 12 52.02 50.18 -40.15
N LEU A 13 50.75 50.57 -40.10
CA LEU A 13 49.88 50.24 -38.99
C LEU A 13 49.87 48.71 -38.92
N GLN A 14 50.68 48.17 -38.02
CA GLN A 14 50.81 46.74 -37.79
C GLN A 14 49.41 46.22 -37.49
N GLN A 15 48.77 45.64 -38.52
CA GLN A 15 47.42 45.12 -38.42
C GLN A 15 47.39 44.17 -37.23
N VAL A 16 46.55 44.49 -36.25
CA VAL A 16 46.37 43.65 -35.06
C VAL A 16 46.16 42.23 -35.58
N PRO A 17 47.03 41.28 -35.23
CA PRO A 17 46.97 39.95 -35.80
C PRO A 17 45.58 39.34 -35.63
N GLN A 18 45.07 38.68 -36.66
CA GLN A 18 43.71 38.12 -36.71
C GLN A 18 43.40 37.28 -35.45
N TYR A 19 44.39 36.53 -34.93
CA TYR A 19 44.24 35.73 -33.72
C TYR A 19 43.88 36.54 -32.46
N LEU A 20 44.33 37.79 -32.34
CA LEU A 20 43.94 38.67 -31.23
C LEU A 20 42.50 39.17 -31.40
N GLN A 21 42.09 39.44 -32.64
CA GLN A 21 40.72 39.87 -32.94
C GLN A 21 39.73 38.73 -32.64
N ASP A 22 40.07 37.51 -33.05
CA ASP A 22 39.27 36.31 -32.78
C ASP A 22 39.23 35.97 -31.29
N THR A 23 40.35 36.10 -30.57
CA THR A 23 40.40 35.87 -29.12
C THR A 23 39.56 36.90 -28.35
N VAL A 24 39.64 38.18 -28.72
CA VAL A 24 38.85 39.24 -28.08
C VAL A 24 37.35 39.07 -28.39
N ALA A 25 37.00 38.73 -29.63
CA ALA A 25 35.61 38.45 -30.01
C ALA A 25 35.04 37.24 -29.24
N ASN A 26 35.82 36.17 -29.09
CA ASN A 26 35.41 34.98 -28.33
C ASN A 26 35.26 35.27 -26.82
N ILE A 27 36.14 36.08 -26.23
CA ILE A 27 36.04 36.46 -24.81
C ILE A 27 34.79 37.31 -24.57
N ILE A 28 34.51 38.29 -25.44
CA ILE A 28 33.32 39.14 -25.31
C ILE A 28 32.04 38.32 -25.57
N GLY A 29 32.08 37.41 -26.55
CA GLY A 29 30.98 36.49 -26.86
C GLY A 29 30.71 35.43 -25.79
N ALA A 30 31.69 35.13 -24.93
CA ALA A 30 31.55 34.19 -23.82
C ALA A 30 30.88 34.81 -22.58
N LEU A 31 30.78 36.15 -22.47
CA LEU A 31 30.19 36.81 -21.30
C LEU A 31 28.75 36.35 -21.00
N PRO A 32 27.82 36.25 -21.97
CA PRO A 32 26.47 35.74 -21.72
C PRO A 32 26.46 34.28 -21.24
N ALA A 33 27.31 33.44 -21.82
CA ALA A 33 27.48 32.04 -21.46
C ALA A 33 27.99 31.86 -20.01
N ILE A 34 28.97 32.67 -19.60
CA ILE A 34 29.49 32.68 -18.23
C ILE A 34 28.40 33.08 -17.24
N VAL A 35 27.58 34.08 -17.58
CA VAL A 35 26.44 34.49 -16.74
C VAL A 35 25.42 33.36 -16.63
N ALA A 36 25.06 32.70 -17.73
CA ALA A 36 24.16 31.55 -17.72
C ALA A 36 24.72 30.40 -16.86
N ALA A 37 26.00 30.07 -17.01
CA ALA A 37 26.69 29.06 -16.20
C ALA A 37 26.62 29.38 -14.69
N ILE A 38 26.86 30.63 -14.31
CA ILE A 38 26.76 31.08 -12.92
C ILE A 38 25.32 30.92 -12.40
N VAL A 39 24.32 31.32 -13.18
CA VAL A 39 22.90 31.17 -12.80
C VAL A 39 22.56 29.70 -12.56
N ILE A 40 22.97 28.80 -13.45
CA ILE A 40 22.73 27.36 -13.30
C ILE A 40 23.42 26.81 -12.06
N LEU A 41 24.68 27.19 -11.81
CA LEU A 41 25.41 26.78 -10.61
C LEU A 41 24.67 27.23 -9.35
N VAL A 42 24.18 28.47 -9.31
CA VAL A 42 23.42 29.00 -8.17
C VAL A 42 22.13 28.20 -7.96
N ILE A 43 21.37 27.93 -9.03
CA ILE A 43 20.14 27.12 -8.96
C ILE A 43 20.47 25.72 -8.43
N GLY A 44 21.49 25.06 -8.97
CA GLY A 44 21.91 23.73 -8.54
C GLY A 44 22.37 23.68 -7.09
N LEU A 45 23.05 24.73 -6.61
CA LEU A 45 23.47 24.86 -5.21
C LEU A 45 22.27 24.93 -4.25
N VAL A 46 21.23 25.67 -4.64
CA VAL A 46 19.97 25.78 -3.88
C VAL A 46 19.22 24.44 -3.91
N VAL A 47 19.01 23.89 -5.11
CA VAL A 47 18.28 22.64 -5.32
C VAL A 47 18.93 21.47 -4.58
N GLY A 48 20.25 21.30 -4.71
CA GLY A 48 20.96 20.21 -4.02
C GLY A 48 20.85 20.32 -2.50
N ARG A 49 20.84 21.55 -1.95
CA ARG A 49 20.64 21.77 -0.51
C ARG A 49 19.23 21.41 -0.05
N VAL A 50 18.22 21.74 -0.86
CA VAL A 50 16.82 21.39 -0.58
C VAL A 50 16.64 19.88 -0.65
N LEU A 51 17.06 19.24 -1.75
CA LEU A 51 16.91 17.80 -1.96
C LEU A 51 17.67 16.98 -0.90
N GLY A 52 18.92 17.33 -0.61
CA GLY A 52 19.69 16.68 0.44
C GLY A 52 19.00 16.76 1.81
N GLY A 53 18.44 17.92 2.16
CA GLY A 53 17.70 18.09 3.41
C GLY A 53 16.35 17.36 3.43
N VAL A 54 15.69 17.17 2.28
CA VAL A 54 14.48 16.32 2.17
C VAL A 54 14.84 14.87 2.40
N VAL A 55 15.89 14.35 1.73
CA VAL A 55 16.36 12.97 1.88
C VAL A 55 16.75 12.69 3.33
N GLU A 56 17.52 13.59 3.96
CA GLU A 56 17.89 13.50 5.37
C GLU A 56 16.66 13.39 6.28
N ARG A 57 15.63 14.21 6.08
CA ARG A 57 14.37 14.14 6.84
C ARG A 57 13.60 12.84 6.62
N VAL A 58 13.59 12.33 5.39
CA VAL A 58 12.91 11.07 5.06
C VAL A 58 13.63 9.91 5.71
N VAL A 59 14.96 9.81 5.55
CA VAL A 59 15.75 8.71 6.12
C VAL A 59 15.66 8.70 7.64
N ARG A 60 15.71 9.87 8.30
CA ARG A 60 15.53 9.97 9.77
C ARG A 60 14.18 9.44 10.25
N ARG A 61 13.12 9.52 9.43
CA ARG A 61 11.80 8.99 9.80
C ARG A 61 11.70 7.46 9.69
N VAL A 62 12.55 6.83 8.88
CA VAL A 62 12.50 5.38 8.63
C VAL A 62 13.26 4.58 9.71
N ASN A 63 13.97 5.26 10.62
CA ASN A 63 14.68 4.66 11.76
C ASN A 63 15.51 3.40 11.38
N PRO A 64 16.51 3.54 10.49
CA PRO A 64 17.27 2.40 9.96
C PRO A 64 18.05 1.62 11.03
N GLY A 65 18.27 2.22 12.20
CA GLY A 65 19.00 1.67 13.34
C GLY A 65 18.44 0.34 13.84
N GLN A 66 17.14 0.07 13.62
CA GLN A 66 16.53 -1.21 13.99
C GLN A 66 17.13 -2.43 13.26
N TYR A 67 17.76 -2.23 12.09
CA TYR A 67 18.40 -3.31 11.32
C TYR A 67 19.90 -3.48 11.62
N VAL A 68 20.48 -2.61 12.44
CA VAL A 68 21.92 -2.59 12.77
C VAL A 68 22.16 -2.96 14.24
N GLN A 69 21.10 -3.15 15.02
CA GLN A 69 21.15 -3.64 16.40
C GLN A 69 21.83 -5.01 16.46
N GLY A 70 22.99 -5.08 17.13
CA GLY A 70 23.78 -6.30 17.29
C GLY A 70 25.13 -6.30 16.56
N THR A 71 25.43 -5.29 15.75
CA THR A 71 26.76 -5.12 15.14
C THR A 71 27.64 -4.15 15.96
N PRO A 72 28.99 -4.21 15.84
CA PRO A 72 29.91 -3.28 16.53
C PRO A 72 29.65 -1.79 16.23
N LEU A 73 28.83 -1.48 15.22
CA LEU A 73 28.46 -0.14 14.78
C LEU A 73 27.39 0.52 15.67
N ALA A 74 26.70 -0.23 16.55
CA ALA A 74 25.60 0.27 17.40
C ALA A 74 26.01 1.31 18.49
N ARG A 75 27.30 1.66 18.61
CA ARG A 75 27.81 2.63 19.60
C ARG A 75 27.91 4.08 19.07
N ARG A 76 27.63 4.32 17.79
CA ARG A 76 27.58 5.66 17.17
C ARG A 76 26.13 6.05 16.88
N ASP A 77 25.85 7.34 16.74
CA ASP A 77 24.55 7.84 16.24
C ASP A 77 24.42 7.52 14.73
N VAL A 78 24.29 6.22 14.44
CA VAL A 78 24.29 5.65 13.09
C VAL A 78 23.08 6.14 12.29
N ASP A 79 21.97 6.42 12.98
CA ASP A 79 20.76 6.96 12.35
C ASP A 79 20.96 8.39 11.84
N GLY A 80 21.58 9.25 12.68
CA GLY A 80 21.96 10.60 12.31
C GLY A 80 23.00 10.62 11.19
N ASP A 81 24.05 9.81 11.34
CA ASP A 81 25.19 9.75 10.41
C ASP A 81 24.78 9.21 9.03
N ILE A 82 23.96 8.15 8.95
CA ILE A 82 23.50 7.58 7.67
C ILE A 82 22.56 8.55 6.96
N ALA A 83 21.61 9.14 7.67
CA ALA A 83 20.67 10.09 7.07
C ALA A 83 21.40 11.32 6.53
N GLN A 84 22.38 11.83 7.28
CA GLN A 84 23.21 12.94 6.86
C GLN A 84 24.12 12.56 5.69
N ALA A 85 24.77 11.39 5.73
CA ALA A 85 25.62 10.92 4.64
C ALA A 85 24.85 10.73 3.33
N LEU A 86 23.64 10.16 3.39
CA LEU A 86 22.77 10.02 2.23
C LEU A 86 22.28 11.38 1.72
N GLY A 87 21.91 12.30 2.61
CA GLY A 87 21.55 13.67 2.25
C GLY A 87 22.71 14.44 1.60
N ASP A 88 23.92 14.32 2.15
CA ASP A 88 25.13 14.95 1.61
C ASP A 88 25.55 14.33 0.27
N LEU A 89 25.45 13.01 0.12
CA LEU A 89 25.71 12.33 -1.15
C LEU A 89 24.79 12.88 -2.25
N VAL A 90 23.49 12.96 -1.98
CA VAL A 90 22.52 13.53 -2.93
C VAL A 90 22.84 15.00 -3.23
N LYS A 91 23.16 15.81 -2.21
CA LYS A 91 23.57 17.21 -2.39
C LYS A 91 24.76 17.33 -3.34
N TYR A 92 25.83 16.56 -3.13
CA TYR A 92 27.03 16.62 -3.96
C TYR A 92 26.81 16.07 -5.37
N ILE A 93 25.99 15.03 -5.54
CA ILE A 93 25.59 14.56 -6.88
C ILE A 93 24.88 15.68 -7.64
N VAL A 94 23.93 16.38 -7.01
CA VAL A 94 23.23 17.51 -7.63
C VAL A 94 24.18 18.66 -7.93
N TYR A 95 25.13 18.97 -7.04
CA TYR A 95 26.14 20.00 -7.28
C TYR A 95 27.06 19.64 -8.44
N PHE A 96 27.45 18.37 -8.54
CA PHE A 96 28.25 17.87 -9.64
C PHE A 96 27.50 17.96 -10.97
N LEU A 97 26.22 17.57 -11.01
CA LEU A 97 25.38 17.72 -12.21
C LEU A 97 25.20 19.20 -12.60
N ALA A 98 24.97 20.08 -11.63
CA ALA A 98 24.88 21.52 -11.86
C ALA A 98 26.21 22.13 -12.33
N LEU A 99 27.34 21.60 -11.87
CA LEU A 99 28.65 21.99 -12.36
C LEU A 99 28.85 21.56 -13.81
N LEU A 100 28.52 20.31 -14.17
CA LEU A 100 28.60 19.83 -15.55
C LEU A 100 27.75 20.71 -16.47
N LEU A 101 26.52 21.05 -16.05
CA LEU A 101 25.63 22.00 -16.71
C LEU A 101 26.22 23.40 -16.91
N ALA A 102 26.92 23.90 -15.90
CA ALA A 102 27.53 25.22 -15.97
C ALA A 102 28.74 25.24 -16.92
N LEU A 103 29.59 24.20 -16.85
CA LEU A 103 30.76 24.03 -17.72
C LEU A 103 30.37 23.98 -19.19
N ASP A 104 29.22 23.37 -19.43
CA ASP A 104 28.63 23.16 -20.70
C ASP A 104 28.15 24.46 -21.39
N GLN A 105 27.51 25.36 -20.65
CA GLN A 105 27.14 26.69 -21.14
C GLN A 105 28.35 27.51 -21.63
N VAL A 106 29.53 27.28 -21.06
CA VAL A 106 30.77 27.97 -21.46
C VAL A 106 31.32 27.45 -22.81
N ASN A 107 30.57 26.59 -23.50
CA ASN A 107 30.85 26.09 -24.85
C ASN A 107 32.22 25.40 -24.93
N LEU A 108 32.56 24.65 -23.88
CA LEU A 108 33.54 23.58 -24.00
C LEU A 108 32.99 22.58 -25.04
N PRO A 109 33.81 22.03 -25.94
CA PRO A 109 33.35 21.14 -27.01
C PRO A 109 32.76 19.84 -26.42
N ILE A 110 31.47 19.90 -26.13
CA ILE A 110 30.58 18.84 -25.68
C ILE A 110 29.45 18.79 -26.72
N PRO A 111 29.01 17.62 -27.19
CA PRO A 111 27.98 17.50 -28.22
C PRO A 111 26.67 18.24 -27.85
N GLY A 112 26.20 19.15 -28.73
CA GLY A 112 25.11 20.11 -28.48
C GLY A 112 23.73 19.53 -28.10
N ASP A 113 23.51 18.26 -28.41
CA ASP A 113 22.33 17.46 -28.04
C ASP A 113 22.30 17.10 -26.55
N VAL A 114 23.47 16.92 -25.95
CA VAL A 114 23.60 16.68 -24.50
C VAL A 114 23.23 17.94 -23.70
N LEU A 115 23.41 19.13 -24.26
CA LEU A 115 23.18 20.43 -23.60
C LEU A 115 21.72 20.78 -23.36
N SER A 116 20.90 20.59 -24.39
CA SER A 116 19.46 20.85 -24.32
C SER A 116 18.78 19.95 -23.31
N ASP A 117 19.23 18.70 -23.22
CA ASP A 117 18.67 17.70 -22.33
C ASP A 117 18.99 18.00 -20.87
N ILE A 118 20.21 18.47 -20.58
CA ILE A 118 20.57 18.76 -19.19
C ILE A 118 19.94 20.08 -18.71
N THR A 119 19.84 21.13 -19.55
CA THR A 119 19.17 22.39 -19.15
C THR A 119 17.70 22.16 -18.79
N THR A 120 17.04 21.31 -19.57
CA THR A 120 15.65 20.90 -19.32
C THR A 120 15.57 20.05 -18.04
N ALA A 121 16.52 19.14 -17.82
CA ALA A 121 16.60 18.34 -16.59
C ALA A 121 16.77 19.22 -15.33
N GLY A 122 17.64 20.24 -15.37
CA GLY A 122 17.83 21.17 -14.25
C GLY A 122 16.54 21.92 -13.89
N LEU A 123 15.80 22.40 -14.88
CA LEU A 123 14.51 23.07 -14.67
C LEU A 123 13.46 22.12 -14.07
N ARG A 124 13.37 20.88 -14.56
CA ARG A 124 12.47 19.85 -14.01
C ARG A 124 12.70 19.60 -12.53
N VAL A 125 13.95 19.57 -12.09
CA VAL A 125 14.29 19.38 -10.67
C VAL A 125 13.80 20.55 -9.81
N VAL A 126 13.92 21.80 -10.29
CA VAL A 126 13.39 22.98 -9.59
C VAL A 126 11.87 22.89 -9.46
N VAL A 127 11.17 22.52 -10.54
CA VAL A 127 9.70 22.35 -10.54
C VAL A 127 9.30 21.25 -9.56
N ALA A 128 9.96 20.08 -9.60
CA ALA A 128 9.71 18.99 -8.68
C ALA A 128 9.94 19.39 -7.20
N ALA A 129 11.02 20.13 -6.92
CA ALA A 129 11.29 20.64 -5.59
C ALA A 129 10.21 21.64 -5.12
N ALA A 130 9.77 22.54 -6.01
CA ALA A 130 8.68 23.48 -5.72
C ALA A 130 7.37 22.75 -5.42
N ILE A 131 7.03 21.70 -6.18
CA ILE A 131 5.87 20.84 -5.95
C ILE A 131 5.94 20.18 -4.58
N LEU A 132 7.10 19.62 -4.19
CA LEU A 132 7.27 19.00 -2.87
C LEU A 132 7.07 19.99 -1.73
N VAL A 133 7.65 21.20 -1.84
CA VAL A 133 7.51 22.25 -0.81
C VAL A 133 6.06 22.70 -0.71
N ALA A 134 5.41 22.95 -1.84
CA ALA A 134 4.00 23.33 -1.88
C ALA A 134 3.11 22.22 -1.31
N GLY A 135 3.32 20.97 -1.73
CA GLY A 135 2.59 19.81 -1.23
C GLY A 135 2.77 19.57 0.26
N PHE A 136 3.96 19.83 0.82
CA PHE A 136 4.20 19.75 2.25
C PHE A 136 3.38 20.81 3.02
N ALA A 137 3.38 22.05 2.54
CA ALA A 137 2.61 23.13 3.15
C ALA A 137 1.09 22.85 3.07
N VAL A 138 0.62 22.42 1.90
CA VAL A 138 -0.79 22.07 1.66
C VAL A 138 -1.20 20.88 2.52
N GLY A 139 -0.41 19.81 2.58
CA GLY A 139 -0.74 18.61 3.36
C GLY A 139 -0.91 18.91 4.85
N ARG A 140 -0.01 19.73 5.41
CA ARG A 140 -0.12 20.16 6.82
C ARG A 140 -1.34 21.04 7.07
N PHE A 141 -1.69 21.90 6.13
CA PHE A 141 -2.89 22.74 6.22
C PHE A 141 -4.18 21.90 6.11
N VAL A 142 -4.28 21.02 5.11
CA VAL A 142 -5.45 20.16 4.91
C VAL A 142 -5.61 19.21 6.08
N GLY A 143 -4.53 18.59 6.56
CA GLY A 143 -4.56 17.69 7.72
C GLY A 143 -5.04 18.37 9.00
N SER A 144 -4.66 19.64 9.24
CA SER A 144 -5.12 20.39 10.42
C SER A 144 -6.59 20.79 10.32
N VAL A 145 -7.06 21.17 9.12
CA VAL A 145 -8.48 21.44 8.86
C VAL A 145 -9.32 20.18 9.08
N VAL A 146 -8.90 19.05 8.54
CA VAL A 146 -9.59 17.76 8.72
C VAL A 146 -9.60 17.36 10.20
N THR A 147 -8.48 17.52 10.91
CA THR A 147 -8.42 17.27 12.36
C THR A 147 -9.51 18.04 13.09
N GLY A 148 -9.62 19.36 12.86
CA GLY A 148 -10.63 20.20 13.51
C GLY A 148 -12.07 19.83 13.15
N ILE A 149 -12.33 19.42 11.90
CA ILE A 149 -13.65 18.96 11.45
C ILE A 149 -14.02 17.65 12.17
N VAL A 150 -13.11 16.67 12.19
CA VAL A 150 -13.36 15.34 12.77
C VAL A 150 -13.50 15.41 14.28
N ASP A 151 -12.65 16.20 14.96
CA ASP A 151 -12.77 16.45 16.40
C ASP A 151 -14.12 17.10 16.75
N GLY A 152 -14.64 17.97 15.86
CA GLY A 152 -15.94 18.61 16.01
C GLY A 152 -17.14 17.65 16.03
N PHE A 153 -17.02 16.45 15.46
CA PHE A 153 -18.07 15.42 15.49
C PHE A 153 -18.03 14.55 16.75
N GLY A 154 -16.96 14.60 17.56
CA GLY A 154 -16.87 13.84 18.80
C GLY A 154 -16.75 12.31 18.63
N PHE A 155 -16.17 11.85 17.52
CA PHE A 155 -16.00 10.42 17.22
C PHE A 155 -15.20 9.65 18.28
N ASP A 156 -14.33 10.33 19.04
CA ASP A 156 -13.63 9.74 20.18
C ASP A 156 -14.58 9.08 21.17
N SER A 157 -15.79 9.62 21.33
CA SER A 157 -16.78 9.09 22.27
C SER A 157 -17.32 7.73 21.87
N TYR A 158 -17.48 7.48 20.57
CA TYR A 158 -18.00 6.24 19.98
C TYR A 158 -16.97 5.12 19.94
N LEU A 159 -15.68 5.47 19.87
CA LEU A 159 -14.60 4.49 19.84
C LEU A 159 -14.18 4.06 21.25
N ARG A 160 -14.64 4.72 22.31
CA ARG A 160 -14.35 4.34 23.70
C ARG A 160 -14.79 2.89 23.97
N GLY A 161 -13.87 2.11 24.53
CA GLY A 161 -14.10 0.70 24.83
C GLY A 161 -13.69 -0.26 23.71
N THR A 162 -13.42 0.25 22.50
CA THR A 162 -12.85 -0.56 21.42
C THR A 162 -11.32 -0.58 21.49
N PRO A 163 -10.65 -1.59 20.92
CA PRO A 163 -9.19 -1.61 20.79
C PRO A 163 -8.63 -0.37 20.05
N LEU A 164 -9.43 0.24 19.17
CA LEU A 164 -9.06 1.43 18.39
C LEU A 164 -8.93 2.69 19.26
N ALA A 165 -9.60 2.77 20.41
CA ALA A 165 -9.44 3.90 21.34
C ALA A 165 -8.00 4.01 21.86
N THR A 166 -7.36 2.89 22.18
CA THR A 166 -5.97 2.88 22.67
C THR A 166 -5.01 3.38 21.60
N VAL A 167 -5.21 2.96 20.35
CA VAL A 167 -4.38 3.39 19.22
C VAL A 167 -4.58 4.89 18.95
N THR A 168 -5.82 5.34 18.78
CA THR A 168 -6.13 6.74 18.44
C THR A 168 -5.78 7.72 19.56
N SER A 169 -6.00 7.35 20.83
CA SER A 169 -5.62 8.19 21.98
C SER A 169 -4.12 8.41 22.09
N SER A 170 -3.29 7.42 21.73
CA SER A 170 -1.83 7.56 21.72
C SER A 170 -1.32 8.63 20.74
N ILE A 171 -2.10 8.91 19.69
CA ILE A 171 -1.78 9.87 18.63
C ILE A 171 -2.49 11.21 18.85
N GLY A 172 -3.23 11.39 19.96
CA GLY A 172 -3.94 12.63 20.28
C GLY A 172 -5.40 12.67 19.84
N GLY A 173 -6.03 11.52 19.63
CA GLY A 173 -7.46 11.38 19.33
C GLY A 173 -7.77 10.98 17.88
N VAL A 174 -9.04 10.73 17.62
CA VAL A 174 -9.54 10.25 16.31
C VAL A 174 -9.33 11.32 15.23
N GLY A 175 -9.63 12.59 15.51
CA GLY A 175 -9.44 13.64 14.51
C GLY A 175 -7.97 13.84 14.17
N ARG A 176 -7.06 13.76 15.15
CA ARG A 176 -5.62 13.81 14.87
C ARG A 176 -5.18 12.62 14.03
N ALA A 177 -5.65 11.41 14.33
CA ALA A 177 -5.34 10.22 13.55
C ALA A 177 -5.77 10.37 12.08
N VAL A 178 -7.01 10.80 11.85
CA VAL A 178 -7.53 11.04 10.49
C VAL A 178 -6.78 12.17 9.80
N GLY A 179 -6.48 13.26 10.51
CA GLY A 179 -5.71 14.39 9.98
C GLY A 179 -4.30 13.98 9.54
N VAL A 180 -3.61 13.12 10.31
CA VAL A 180 -2.30 12.56 9.95
C VAL A 180 -2.39 11.66 8.71
N VAL A 181 -3.44 10.84 8.60
CA VAL A 181 -3.68 10.04 7.39
C VAL A 181 -3.86 10.93 6.17
N VAL A 182 -4.67 11.99 6.28
CA VAL A 182 -4.88 12.94 5.17
C VAL A 182 -3.59 13.68 4.82
N GLU A 183 -2.80 14.12 5.82
CA GLU A 183 -1.49 14.73 5.61
C GLU A 183 -0.56 13.79 4.82
N LEU A 184 -0.52 12.50 5.20
CA LEU A 184 0.27 11.48 4.51
C LEU A 184 -0.18 11.26 3.07
N LEU A 185 -1.50 11.23 2.82
CA LEU A 185 -2.04 11.10 1.47
C LEU A 185 -1.63 12.29 0.59
N VAL A 186 -1.78 13.52 1.09
CA VAL A 186 -1.38 14.73 0.35
C VAL A 186 0.13 14.73 0.08
N TYR A 187 0.97 14.31 1.03
CA TYR A 187 2.40 14.16 0.80
C TYR A 187 2.72 13.12 -0.27
N TYR A 188 1.98 12.00 -0.27
CA TYR A 188 2.12 11.00 -1.30
C TYR A 188 1.79 11.55 -2.69
N PHE A 189 0.66 12.27 -2.84
CA PHE A 189 0.30 12.96 -4.08
C PHE A 189 1.39 13.95 -4.53
N ALA A 190 1.96 14.72 -3.59
CA ALA A 190 3.04 15.66 -3.88
C ALA A 190 4.30 14.95 -4.39
N VAL A 191 4.64 13.79 -3.82
CA VAL A 191 5.75 12.96 -4.28
C VAL A 191 5.49 12.44 -5.69
N VAL A 192 4.30 11.91 -5.96
CA VAL A 192 3.93 11.43 -7.32
C VAL A 192 4.03 12.56 -8.33
N ALA A 193 3.47 13.73 -8.03
CA ALA A 193 3.53 14.91 -8.89
C ALA A 193 4.97 15.41 -9.11
N ALA A 194 5.82 15.37 -8.07
CA ALA A 194 7.22 15.75 -8.19
C ALA A 194 8.01 14.76 -9.07
N VAL A 195 7.77 13.45 -8.92
CA VAL A 195 8.40 12.41 -9.75
C VAL A 195 7.94 12.49 -11.20
N ASP A 196 6.66 12.81 -11.42
CA ASP A 196 6.12 13.07 -12.75
C ASP A 196 6.77 14.31 -13.39
N ALA A 197 6.93 15.40 -12.62
CA ALA A 197 7.61 16.61 -13.07
C ALA A 197 9.11 16.40 -13.37
N LEU A 198 9.75 15.40 -12.74
CA LEU A 198 11.11 14.98 -13.10
C LEU A 198 11.17 14.24 -14.45
N GLU A 199 10.02 13.88 -15.03
CA GLU A 199 9.89 13.05 -16.23
C GLU A 199 10.69 11.75 -16.10
N PHE A 200 10.49 11.02 -14.99
CA PHE A 200 11.09 9.71 -14.77
C PHE A 200 10.02 8.60 -14.77
N PRO A 201 9.57 8.12 -15.96
CA PRO A 201 8.43 7.20 -16.07
C PRO A 201 8.59 5.90 -15.29
N ALA A 202 9.82 5.41 -15.14
CA ALA A 202 10.10 4.19 -14.40
C ALA A 202 9.73 4.29 -12.91
N LEU A 203 9.81 5.48 -12.30
CA LEU A 203 9.34 5.71 -10.92
C LEU A 203 7.91 6.25 -10.90
N ALA A 204 7.52 7.07 -11.87
CA ALA A 204 6.18 7.67 -11.90
C ALA A 204 5.08 6.60 -12.02
N ARG A 205 5.25 5.59 -12.89
CA ARG A 205 4.25 4.55 -13.15
C ARG A 205 3.82 3.75 -11.90
N PRO A 206 4.74 3.11 -11.15
CA PRO A 206 4.35 2.37 -9.95
C PRO A 206 3.74 3.29 -8.88
N LEU A 207 4.22 4.52 -8.75
CA LEU A 207 3.66 5.50 -7.81
C LEU A 207 2.23 5.93 -8.21
N SER A 208 2.00 6.23 -9.48
CA SER A 208 0.67 6.59 -9.99
C SER A 208 -0.31 5.42 -9.91
N ALA A 209 0.16 4.18 -10.10
CA ALA A 209 -0.68 3.00 -9.95
C ALA A 209 -1.19 2.86 -8.51
N PHE A 210 -0.32 3.11 -7.52
CA PHE A 210 -0.70 3.08 -6.11
C PHE A 210 -1.65 4.23 -5.73
N VAL A 211 -1.57 5.40 -6.37
CA VAL A 211 -2.59 6.46 -6.21
C VAL A 211 -3.99 5.92 -6.52
N GLY A 212 -4.12 5.14 -7.60
CA GLY A 212 -5.38 4.49 -7.97
C GLY A 212 -5.89 3.50 -6.93
N GLN A 213 -5.01 2.99 -6.06
CA GLN A 213 -5.35 2.07 -4.99
C GLN A 213 -5.88 2.78 -3.73
N LEU A 214 -5.55 4.06 -3.53
CA LEU A 214 -5.91 4.81 -2.32
C LEU A 214 -7.42 4.79 -1.99
N PRO A 215 -8.35 4.96 -2.95
CA PRO A 215 -9.78 4.86 -2.66
C PRO A 215 -10.19 3.49 -2.10
N PHE A 216 -9.61 2.41 -2.63
CA PHE A 216 -9.84 1.05 -2.14
C PHE A 216 -9.30 0.88 -0.72
N ILE A 217 -8.10 1.40 -0.44
CA ILE A 217 -7.52 1.36 0.91
C ILE A 217 -8.43 2.08 1.92
N VAL A 218 -8.98 3.24 1.55
CA VAL A 218 -9.94 3.96 2.40
C VAL A 218 -11.22 3.14 2.59
N ALA A 219 -11.75 2.51 1.53
CA ALA A 219 -12.91 1.63 1.62
C ALA A 219 -12.64 0.42 2.53
N GLY A 220 -11.48 -0.22 2.40
CA GLY A 220 -11.04 -1.31 3.28
C GLY A 220 -10.90 -0.88 4.73
N LEU A 221 -10.39 0.34 4.98
CA LEU A 221 -10.33 0.89 6.34
C LEU A 221 -11.73 1.15 6.92
N LEU A 222 -12.67 1.65 6.12
CA LEU A 222 -14.08 1.78 6.54
C LEU A 222 -14.70 0.42 6.86
N VAL A 223 -14.48 -0.58 6.01
CA VAL A 223 -14.91 -1.97 6.25
C VAL A 223 -14.30 -2.52 7.54
N LEU A 224 -13.02 -2.26 7.79
CA LEU A 224 -12.33 -2.68 9.01
C LEU A 224 -12.99 -2.06 10.25
N VAL A 225 -13.25 -0.75 10.23
CA VAL A 225 -13.89 -0.04 11.35
C VAL A 225 -15.28 -0.60 11.66
N VAL A 226 -16.12 -0.76 10.63
CA VAL A 226 -17.48 -1.31 10.78
C VAL A 226 -17.43 -2.78 11.21
N GLY A 227 -16.52 -3.55 10.64
CA GLY A 227 -16.39 -4.98 10.93
C GLY A 227 -15.88 -5.24 12.34
N ILE A 228 -14.95 -4.45 12.87
CA ILE A 228 -14.48 -4.54 14.27
C ILE A 228 -15.66 -4.36 15.22
N TYR A 229 -16.48 -3.33 15.00
CA TYR A 229 -17.71 -3.13 15.78
C TYR A 229 -18.65 -4.33 15.71
N LEU A 230 -18.85 -4.89 14.52
CA LEU A 230 -19.72 -6.06 14.32
C LEU A 230 -19.15 -7.31 15.02
N ALA A 231 -17.83 -7.49 15.01
CA ALA A 231 -17.15 -8.60 15.69
C ALA A 231 -17.40 -8.59 17.19
N ASP A 232 -17.30 -7.41 17.82
CA ASP A 232 -17.57 -7.24 19.24
C ASP A 232 -19.03 -7.55 19.58
N VAL A 233 -19.98 -7.02 18.81
CA VAL A 233 -21.41 -7.29 19.00
C VAL A 233 -21.71 -8.78 18.93
N ILE A 234 -21.12 -9.50 17.97
CA ILE A 234 -21.33 -10.94 17.82
C ILE A 234 -20.69 -11.71 18.98
N GLY A 235 -19.47 -11.35 19.38
CA GLY A 235 -18.77 -11.98 20.50
C GLY A 235 -19.53 -11.83 21.82
N ASP A 236 -19.96 -10.61 22.12
CA ASP A 236 -20.71 -10.28 23.32
C ASP A 236 -22.09 -10.95 23.34
N PHE A 237 -22.76 -11.03 22.18
CA PHE A 237 -24.03 -11.74 22.08
C PHE A 237 -23.89 -13.22 22.41
N VAL A 238 -22.84 -13.88 21.90
CA VAL A 238 -22.58 -15.31 22.17
C VAL A 238 -22.19 -15.55 23.63
N ALA A 239 -21.33 -14.69 24.20
CA ALA A 239 -20.96 -14.77 25.61
C ALA A 239 -22.17 -14.50 26.53
N GLY A 240 -23.14 -13.70 26.08
CA GLY A 240 -24.34 -13.34 26.82
C GLY A 240 -25.45 -14.40 26.87
N ILE A 241 -25.37 -15.47 26.07
CA ILE A 241 -26.43 -16.51 26.00
C ILE A 241 -26.65 -17.17 27.36
N ASP A 242 -25.58 -17.52 28.07
CA ASP A 242 -25.60 -18.07 29.41
C ASP A 242 -24.36 -17.64 30.19
N ARG A 243 -24.45 -17.56 31.52
CA ARG A 243 -23.30 -17.17 32.38
C ARG A 243 -22.34 -18.32 32.69
N SER A 244 -22.14 -19.21 31.73
CA SER A 244 -21.25 -20.36 31.90
C SER A 244 -19.82 -20.01 31.43
N ARG A 245 -18.80 -20.55 32.09
CA ARG A 245 -17.41 -20.39 31.61
C ARG A 245 -17.20 -20.94 30.20
N ALA A 246 -18.02 -21.90 29.78
CA ALA A 246 -17.95 -22.46 28.44
C ALA A 246 -18.42 -21.46 27.38
N THR A 247 -19.52 -20.76 27.63
CA THR A 247 -20.07 -19.73 26.72
C THR A 247 -19.15 -18.52 26.61
N ASP A 248 -18.45 -18.14 27.67
CA ASP A 248 -17.42 -17.09 27.60
C ASP A 248 -16.28 -17.46 26.64
N ILE A 249 -15.77 -18.69 26.72
CA ILE A 249 -14.70 -19.18 25.83
C ILE A 249 -15.21 -19.24 24.39
N VAL A 250 -16.44 -19.74 24.18
CA VAL A 250 -17.04 -19.81 22.85
C VAL A 250 -17.23 -18.41 22.27
N GLY A 251 -17.70 -17.44 23.05
CA GLY A 251 -17.81 -16.04 22.66
C GLY A 251 -16.48 -15.46 22.19
N LEU A 252 -15.40 -15.68 22.95
CA LEU A 252 -14.05 -15.26 22.56
C LEU A 252 -13.58 -15.90 21.25
N VAL A 253 -13.81 -17.20 21.07
CA VAL A 253 -13.43 -17.94 19.85
C VAL A 253 -14.20 -17.39 18.63
N VAL A 254 -15.50 -17.15 18.79
CA VAL A 254 -16.34 -16.55 17.74
C VAL A 254 -15.85 -15.14 17.42
N GLN A 255 -15.59 -14.32 18.43
CA GLN A 255 -15.09 -12.95 18.25
C GLN A 255 -13.76 -12.95 17.47
N LEU A 256 -12.81 -13.81 17.84
CA LEU A 256 -11.53 -13.96 17.13
C LEU A 256 -11.72 -14.39 15.67
N PHE A 257 -12.65 -15.32 15.43
CA PHE A 257 -12.99 -15.77 14.08
C PHE A 257 -13.58 -14.63 13.24
N VAL A 258 -14.53 -13.86 13.78
CA VAL A 258 -15.13 -12.73 13.08
C VAL A 258 -14.09 -11.64 12.81
N TYR A 259 -13.19 -11.37 13.76
CA TYR A 259 -12.07 -10.46 13.56
C TYR A 259 -11.19 -10.88 12.38
N TYR A 260 -10.85 -12.17 12.31
CA TYR A 260 -10.08 -12.69 11.18
C TYR A 260 -10.81 -12.45 9.84
N VAL A 261 -12.11 -12.77 9.77
CA VAL A 261 -12.93 -12.57 8.56
C VAL A 261 -12.98 -11.09 8.17
N VAL A 262 -13.19 -10.20 9.15
CA VAL A 262 -13.22 -8.76 8.94
C VAL A 262 -11.89 -8.25 8.41
N ILE A 263 -10.76 -8.68 8.98
CA ILE A 263 -9.42 -8.29 8.55
C ILE A 263 -9.18 -8.74 7.10
N VAL A 264 -9.50 -10.00 6.78
CA VAL A 264 -9.35 -10.52 5.42
C VAL A 264 -10.23 -9.75 4.44
N PHE A 265 -11.50 -9.52 4.77
CA PHE A 265 -12.43 -8.79 3.91
C PHE A 265 -12.02 -7.32 3.74
N ALA A 266 -11.51 -6.68 4.79
CA ALA A 266 -10.97 -5.32 4.72
C ALA A 266 -9.71 -5.24 3.84
N LEU A 267 -8.80 -6.21 3.95
CA LEU A 267 -7.60 -6.30 3.11
C LEU A 267 -7.96 -6.55 1.64
N ASP A 268 -8.92 -7.43 1.37
CA ASP A 268 -9.43 -7.70 0.03
C ASP A 268 -10.11 -6.47 -0.58
N THR A 269 -10.93 -5.77 0.20
CA THR A 269 -11.55 -4.49 -0.20
C THR A 269 -10.51 -3.41 -0.46
N ALA A 270 -9.43 -3.39 0.32
CA ALA A 270 -8.27 -2.54 0.08
C ALA A 270 -7.43 -2.97 -1.15
N GLY A 271 -7.80 -4.07 -1.79
CA GLY A 271 -7.21 -4.67 -2.99
C GLY A 271 -5.83 -5.27 -2.76
N PHE A 272 -5.56 -5.72 -1.53
CA PHE A 272 -4.43 -6.60 -1.25
C PHE A 272 -4.80 -8.03 -1.63
N ASP A 273 -3.82 -8.80 -2.13
CA ASP A 273 -4.02 -10.22 -2.40
C ASP A 273 -4.14 -11.00 -1.09
N THR A 274 -5.35 -11.44 -0.77
CA THR A 274 -5.67 -12.19 0.45
C THR A 274 -5.69 -13.69 0.23
N THR A 275 -5.33 -14.18 -0.97
CA THR A 275 -5.37 -15.61 -1.33
C THR A 275 -4.59 -16.46 -0.35
N VAL A 276 -3.42 -16.00 0.10
CA VAL A 276 -2.61 -16.73 1.08
C VAL A 276 -3.33 -16.83 2.43
N LEU A 277 -3.89 -15.72 2.92
CA LEU A 277 -4.63 -15.71 4.18
C LEU A 277 -5.83 -16.66 4.10
N LEU A 278 -6.64 -16.53 3.04
CA LEU A 278 -7.81 -17.37 2.77
C LEU A 278 -7.45 -18.85 2.68
N THR A 279 -6.38 -19.18 1.96
CA THR A 279 -5.96 -20.58 1.76
C THR A 279 -5.52 -21.21 3.08
N LEU A 280 -4.68 -20.52 3.85
CA LEU A 280 -4.20 -21.02 5.14
C LEU A 280 -5.35 -21.24 6.11
N PHE A 281 -6.25 -20.27 6.21
CA PHE A 281 -7.40 -20.36 7.09
C PHE A 281 -8.39 -21.42 6.64
N ASN A 282 -8.76 -21.46 5.36
CA ASN A 282 -9.64 -22.50 4.83
C ASN A 282 -9.07 -23.90 5.09
N THR A 283 -7.76 -24.07 4.93
CA THR A 283 -7.08 -25.34 5.25
C THR A 283 -7.26 -25.73 6.72
N VAL A 284 -6.99 -24.80 7.64
CA VAL A 284 -7.14 -25.04 9.09
C VAL A 284 -8.59 -25.30 9.47
N VAL A 285 -9.53 -24.51 8.95
CA VAL A 285 -10.97 -24.63 9.22
C VAL A 285 -11.50 -25.97 8.67
N ILE A 286 -11.21 -26.31 7.42
CA ILE A 286 -11.61 -27.60 6.84
C ILE A 286 -10.98 -28.76 7.63
N ALA A 287 -9.71 -28.67 7.99
CA ALA A 287 -9.07 -29.74 8.77
C ALA A 287 -9.72 -29.90 10.15
N PHE A 288 -9.96 -28.81 10.86
CA PHE A 288 -10.55 -28.83 12.20
C PHE A 288 -12.01 -29.31 12.17
N PHE A 289 -12.86 -28.67 11.36
CA PHE A 289 -14.28 -29.03 11.26
C PHE A 289 -14.49 -30.36 10.54
N GLY A 290 -13.61 -30.73 9.61
CA GLY A 290 -13.59 -32.05 8.99
C GLY A 290 -13.29 -33.14 10.00
N ALA A 291 -12.26 -32.96 10.84
CA ALA A 291 -11.95 -33.88 11.92
C ALA A 291 -13.08 -33.97 12.95
N LEU A 292 -13.64 -32.82 13.36
CA LEU A 292 -14.77 -32.76 14.29
C LEU A 292 -16.01 -33.44 13.70
N GLY A 293 -16.31 -33.21 12.42
CA GLY A 293 -17.42 -33.84 11.72
C GLY A 293 -17.29 -35.36 11.66
N ILE A 294 -16.08 -35.87 11.39
CA ILE A 294 -15.80 -37.32 11.44
C ILE A 294 -15.99 -37.84 12.88
N ALA A 295 -15.45 -37.14 13.88
CA ALA A 295 -15.57 -37.55 15.27
C ALA A 295 -17.04 -37.61 15.73
N LEU A 296 -17.83 -36.59 15.40
CA LEU A 296 -19.27 -36.55 15.71
C LEU A 296 -20.04 -37.64 14.96
N ALA A 297 -19.75 -37.86 13.67
CA ALA A 297 -20.36 -38.94 12.90
C ALA A 297 -20.08 -40.31 13.50
N LEU A 298 -18.84 -40.56 13.97
CA LEU A 298 -18.48 -41.79 14.67
C LEU A 298 -19.15 -41.90 16.04
N ALA A 299 -19.18 -40.82 16.82
CA ALA A 299 -19.80 -40.80 18.14
C ALA A 299 -21.30 -41.10 18.05
N VAL A 300 -22.00 -40.47 17.11
CA VAL A 300 -23.43 -40.73 16.85
C VAL A 300 -23.62 -42.13 16.27
N GLY A 301 -22.83 -42.52 15.28
CA GLY A 301 -22.95 -43.83 14.62
C GLY A 301 -22.72 -45.00 15.57
N ILE A 302 -21.69 -44.93 16.41
CA ILE A 302 -21.41 -45.94 17.44
C ILE A 302 -22.46 -45.84 18.54
N GLY A 303 -22.75 -44.64 19.04
CA GLY A 303 -23.69 -44.45 20.15
C GLY A 303 -25.09 -44.97 19.83
N VAL A 304 -25.64 -44.62 18.66
CA VAL A 304 -26.92 -45.12 18.19
C VAL A 304 -26.81 -46.60 17.84
N GLY A 305 -25.80 -47.01 17.06
CA GLY A 305 -25.67 -48.38 16.59
C GLY A 305 -25.53 -49.41 17.72
N TRP A 306 -24.77 -49.08 18.76
CA TRP A 306 -24.67 -49.91 19.96
C TRP A 306 -25.88 -49.74 20.88
N GLY A 307 -26.34 -48.50 21.08
CA GLY A 307 -27.47 -48.21 21.98
C GLY A 307 -28.81 -48.78 21.51
N SER A 308 -29.03 -48.92 20.20
CA SER A 308 -30.27 -49.49 19.65
C SER A 308 -30.23 -51.02 19.51
N LYS A 309 -29.07 -51.65 19.71
CA LYS A 309 -28.87 -53.07 19.40
C LYS A 309 -29.85 -53.98 20.15
N ASP A 310 -29.95 -53.78 21.47
CA ASP A 310 -30.77 -54.65 22.32
C ASP A 310 -32.26 -54.44 22.05
N TYR A 311 -32.69 -53.18 21.89
CA TYR A 311 -34.06 -52.84 21.54
C TYR A 311 -34.50 -53.47 20.21
N VAL A 312 -33.65 -53.42 19.19
CA VAL A 312 -33.94 -54.05 17.90
C VAL A 312 -33.99 -55.58 18.06
N ALA A 313 -33.04 -56.19 18.77
CA ALA A 313 -33.00 -57.64 18.95
C ALA A 313 -34.27 -58.18 19.63
N GLU A 314 -34.85 -57.44 20.57
CA GLU A 314 -36.03 -57.85 21.33
C GLU A 314 -37.35 -57.64 20.57
N ASN A 315 -37.39 -56.69 19.63
CA ASN A 315 -38.59 -56.35 18.86
C ASN A 315 -38.63 -56.93 17.43
N ILE A 316 -37.51 -57.46 16.91
CA ILE A 316 -37.41 -57.89 15.51
C ILE A 316 -38.35 -59.06 15.18
N ASP A 317 -38.54 -60.00 16.09
CA ASP A 317 -39.38 -61.18 15.86
C ASP A 317 -40.86 -60.82 15.72
N ASP A 318 -41.31 -59.81 16.47
CA ASP A 318 -42.67 -59.30 16.38
C ASP A 318 -42.88 -58.48 15.10
N TRP A 319 -41.86 -57.75 14.66
CA TRP A 319 -41.90 -56.96 13.42
C TRP A 319 -41.94 -57.89 12.21
N VAL A 320 -41.12 -58.93 12.20
CA VAL A 320 -41.10 -59.96 11.15
C VAL A 320 -42.41 -60.73 11.12
N ARG A 321 -42.97 -61.10 12.28
CA ARG A 321 -44.30 -61.75 12.34
C ARG A 321 -45.40 -60.84 11.80
N ARG A 322 -45.43 -59.58 12.19
CA ARG A 322 -46.41 -58.60 11.67
C ARG A 322 -46.27 -58.40 10.17
N ALA A 323 -45.04 -58.23 9.68
CA ALA A 323 -44.79 -58.07 8.24
C ALA A 323 -45.21 -59.32 7.44
N ARG A 324 -44.96 -60.52 7.96
CA ARG A 324 -45.37 -61.77 7.33
C ARG A 324 -46.89 -61.97 7.39
N GLY A 325 -47.53 -61.56 8.47
CA GLY A 325 -48.99 -61.53 8.59
C GLY A 325 -49.63 -60.58 7.58
N SER A 326 -49.17 -59.33 7.50
CA SER A 326 -49.67 -58.37 6.52
C SER A 326 -49.43 -58.80 5.07
N ALA A 327 -48.32 -59.50 4.78
CA ALA A 327 -48.07 -60.05 3.44
C ALA A 327 -48.96 -61.25 3.11
N ALA A 328 -49.34 -62.06 4.12
CA ALA A 328 -50.28 -63.16 3.95
C ALA A 328 -51.70 -62.62 3.72
N ASP A 329 -52.13 -61.62 4.50
CA ASP A 329 -53.42 -60.95 4.32
C ASP A 329 -53.55 -60.36 2.90
N LEU A 330 -52.50 -59.70 2.38
CA LEU A 330 -52.48 -59.17 1.01
C LEU A 330 -52.48 -60.26 -0.08
N ALA A 331 -51.89 -61.43 0.18
CA ALA A 331 -51.89 -62.54 -0.76
C ALA A 331 -53.25 -63.28 -0.76
N GLU A 332 -53.91 -63.36 0.40
CA GLU A 332 -55.28 -63.86 0.50
C GLU A 332 -56.28 -62.91 -0.18
N GLU A 333 -56.08 -61.60 -0.07
CA GLU A 333 -56.92 -60.58 -0.72
C GLU A 333 -56.78 -60.60 -2.27
N ASP A 334 -55.60 -60.92 -2.82
CA ASP A 334 -55.38 -61.10 -4.27
C ASP A 334 -55.96 -62.43 -4.78
N SER A 335 -55.82 -63.53 -4.01
CA SER A 335 -56.38 -64.85 -4.36
C SER A 335 -57.90 -64.98 -4.19
N GLY A 336 -58.52 -64.09 -3.39
CA GLY A 336 -59.97 -64.03 -3.18
C GLY A 336 -60.73 -63.21 -4.23
N SER A 337 -60.03 -62.64 -5.22
CA SER A 337 -60.64 -61.79 -6.26
C SER A 337 -60.97 -62.51 -7.58
N ASP A 338 -60.78 -63.84 -7.65
CA ASP A 338 -61.08 -64.67 -8.84
C ASP A 338 -62.45 -65.39 -8.78
N GLU A 339 -63.37 -64.95 -7.92
CA GLU A 339 -64.77 -65.33 -8.01
C GLU A 339 -65.63 -64.17 -8.54
N GLY A 340 -65.99 -64.28 -9.83
CA GLY A 340 -67.21 -63.66 -10.35
C GLY A 340 -67.03 -62.62 -11.46
N PHE A 341 -66.42 -62.98 -12.59
CA PHE A 341 -66.80 -62.34 -13.85
C PHE A 341 -68.19 -62.87 -14.25
N ASP A 342 -69.22 -62.25 -13.68
CA ASP A 342 -70.62 -62.50 -14.04
C ASP A 342 -70.80 -62.16 -15.54
N SER A 343 -71.12 -63.18 -16.33
CA SER A 343 -71.39 -62.98 -17.76
C SER A 343 -72.73 -62.26 -17.90
N PRO A 344 -72.80 -61.14 -18.65
CA PRO A 344 -74.06 -60.43 -18.80
C PRO A 344 -75.08 -61.29 -19.55
N PRO A 345 -76.38 -61.20 -19.22
CA PRO A 345 -77.39 -62.04 -19.85
C PRO A 345 -77.51 -61.65 -21.32
N SER A 346 -77.59 -62.69 -22.15
CA SER A 346 -77.89 -62.59 -23.58
C SER A 346 -79.37 -62.27 -23.79
N ASP A 347 -79.63 -61.05 -24.27
CA ASP A 347 -80.80 -60.70 -25.09
C ASP A 347 -80.32 -60.43 -26.53
#